data_AF-A0A966N3K2-F1
#
_entry.id   AF-A0A966N3K2-F1
#
_cell.length_a   1.000
_cell.length_b   1.000
_cell.length_c   1.000
_cell.angle_alpha   90.00
_cell.angle_beta   90.00
_cell.angle_gamma   90.00
#
_symmetry.space_group_name_H-M   'P 1'
#
loop_
_entity.id
_entity.type
_entity.pdbx_description
1 polymer ?
#
loop_
_entity_poly.entity_id
_entity_poly.type
_entity_poly.pdbx_seq_one_letter_code
_entity_poly.pdbx_strand_id
1 'polypeptide(L)' 'ESSHESLDNRTRRLERLQLQLRTRDGVPASALAHSDIEELSELVQPRGERLVLTRAGRLLANEVSLRLRA' A
#
# COMPACT_ATOMS: atom_id res chain seq x y z
N GLU A 1 -26.34 -9.32 10.61
CA GLU A 1 -26.14 -8.47 9.42
C GLU A 1 -25.21 -7.30 9.74
N SER A 2 -23.89 -7.54 9.89
CA SER A 2 -22.93 -6.46 10.25
C SER A 2 -21.53 -6.61 9.61
N SER A 3 -21.32 -7.64 8.77
CA SER A 3 -20.01 -7.88 8.15
C SER A 3 -19.75 -7.02 6.91
N HIS A 4 -20.77 -6.37 6.35
CA HIS A 4 -20.62 -5.58 5.12
C HIS A 4 -20.00 -4.19 5.37
N GLU A 5 -20.32 -3.53 6.48
CA GLU A 5 -19.88 -2.15 6.72
C GLU A 5 -18.39 -2.06 7.14
N SER A 6 -17.87 -3.08 7.83
CA SER A 6 -16.46 -3.15 8.25
C SER A 6 -15.53 -3.54 7.09
N LEU A 7 -15.95 -4.47 6.23
CA LEU A 7 -15.24 -4.83 5.00
C LEU A 7 -15.11 -3.64 4.06
N ASP A 8 -16.14 -2.81 3.96
CA ASP A 8 -16.15 -1.66 3.05
C ASP A 8 -15.14 -0.58 3.52
N ASN A 9 -15.00 -0.36 4.83
CA ASN A 9 -14.02 0.57 5.38
C ASN A 9 -12.57 0.07 5.22
N ARG A 10 -12.32 -1.24 5.40
CA ARG A 10 -10.99 -1.85 5.15
C ARG A 10 -10.63 -1.77 3.66
N THR A 11 -11.58 -2.11 2.79
CA THR A 11 -11.42 -2.06 1.32
C THR A 11 -11.13 -0.64 0.84
N ARG A 12 -11.92 0.35 1.27
CA ARG A 12 -11.70 1.76 0.92
C ARG A 12 -10.34 2.27 1.41
N ARG A 13 -9.88 1.84 2.59
CA ARG A 13 -8.56 2.22 3.13
C ARG A 13 -7.44 1.65 2.25
N LEU A 14 -7.57 0.39 1.83
CA LEU A 14 -6.60 -0.25 0.94
C LEU A 14 -6.55 0.42 -0.44
N GLU A 15 -7.70 0.70 -1.06
CA GLU A 15 -7.75 1.42 -2.35
C GLU A 15 -7.09 2.80 -2.25
N ARG A 16 -7.36 3.54 -1.18
CA ARG A 16 -6.77 4.86 -0.96
C ARG A 16 -5.25 4.77 -0.84
N LEU A 17 -4.75 3.78 -0.11
CA LEU A 17 -3.32 3.51 0.01
C LEU A 17 -2.71 3.13 -1.34
N GLN A 18 -3.37 2.28 -2.13
CA GLN A 18 -2.91 1.90 -3.47
C GLN A 18 -2.80 3.12 -4.40
N LEU A 19 -3.80 3.99 -4.41
CA LEU A 19 -3.78 5.22 -5.21
C LEU A 19 -2.68 6.18 -4.74
N GLN A 20 -2.50 6.30 -3.43
CA GLN A 20 -1.51 7.21 -2.84
C GLN A 20 -0.07 6.69 -3.05
N LEU A 21 0.16 5.38 -3.03
CA LEU A 21 1.44 4.75 -3.32
C LEU A 21 1.92 5.01 -4.76
N ARG A 22 0.98 5.19 -5.71
CA ARG A 22 1.28 5.55 -7.11
C ARG A 22 1.78 6.99 -7.24
N THR A 23 1.54 7.84 -6.25
CA THR A 23 2.06 9.21 -6.24
C THR A 23 3.55 9.22 -5.87
N ARG A 24 4.27 10.26 -6.29
CA ARG A 24 5.70 10.42 -5.95
C ARG A 24 5.95 10.61 -4.46
N ASP A 25 4.91 10.97 -3.70
CA ASP A 25 4.97 11.23 -2.27
C ASP A 25 4.85 9.96 -1.42
N GLY A 26 4.44 8.84 -2.03
CA GLY A 26 4.26 7.56 -1.35
C GLY A 26 3.22 7.59 -0.23
N VAL A 27 3.33 6.64 0.71
CA VAL A 27 2.42 6.50 1.86
C VAL A 27 3.18 6.62 3.18
N PRO A 28 2.55 7.07 4.27
CA PRO A 28 3.17 7.00 5.60
C PRO A 28 3.49 5.55 5.97
N ALA A 29 4.67 5.32 6.57
CA ALA A 29 5.06 3.97 7.00
C ALA A 29 4.09 3.42 8.07
N SER A 30 3.57 4.30 8.93
CA SER A 30 2.54 3.98 9.94
C SER A 30 1.18 3.60 9.34
N ALA A 31 0.96 3.82 8.04
CA ALA A 31 -0.28 3.46 7.38
C ALA A 31 -0.33 1.98 6.95
N LEU A 32 0.82 1.32 6.84
CA LEU A 32 0.95 -0.10 6.50
C LEU A 32 1.24 -0.93 7.75
N ALA A 33 0.78 -2.17 7.76
CA ALA A 33 1.19 -3.11 8.81
C ALA A 33 2.66 -3.49 8.62
N HIS A 34 3.35 -3.86 9.69
CA HIS A 34 4.76 -4.24 9.62
C HIS A 34 5.00 -5.42 8.65
N SER A 35 4.08 -6.39 8.63
CA SER A 35 4.09 -7.52 7.69
C SER A 35 4.02 -7.07 6.22
N ASP A 36 3.17 -6.09 5.91
CA ASP A 36 3.02 -5.57 4.56
C ASP A 36 4.31 -4.86 4.11
N ILE A 37 4.99 -4.18 5.04
CA ILE A 37 6.26 -3.50 4.77
C ILE A 37 7.36 -4.52 4.48
N GLU A 38 7.41 -5.63 5.21
CA GLU A 38 8.37 -6.71 4.95
C GLU A 38 8.15 -7.35 3.58
N GLU A 39 6.90 -7.68 3.22
CA GLU A 39 6.55 -8.24 1.90
C GLU A 39 6.86 -7.28 0.75
N LEU A 40 6.68 -5.97 0.98
CA LEU A 40 6.93 -4.94 -0.02
C LEU A 40 8.36 -4.39 0.02
N SER A 41 9.24 -4.88 0.88
CA SER A 41 10.56 -4.30 1.15
C SER A 41 11.46 -4.12 -0.08
N GLU A 42 11.30 -4.94 -1.12
CA GLU A 42 12.01 -4.80 -2.40
C GLU A 42 11.34 -3.81 -3.37
N LEU A 43 10.04 -3.54 -3.16
CA LEU A 43 9.18 -2.71 -4.00
C LEU A 43 9.01 -1.29 -3.45
N VAL A 44 9.21 -1.08 -2.15
CA VAL A 44 9.18 0.22 -1.50
C VAL A 44 10.51 0.52 -0.84
N GLN A 45 10.83 1.80 -0.73
CA GLN A 45 12.01 2.28 0.00
C GLN A 45 11.58 3.39 0.97
N PRO A 46 12.22 3.47 2.15
CA PRO A 46 11.97 4.55 3.09
C PRO A 46 12.47 5.90 2.54
N ARG A 47 11.68 6.94 2.79
CA ARG A 47 11.97 8.35 2.53
C ARG A 47 11.47 9.17 3.73
N GLY A 48 12.29 9.21 4.77
CA GLY A 48 11.87 9.74 6.07
C GLY A 48 10.78 8.86 6.68
N GLU A 49 9.65 9.45 7.07
CA GLU A 49 8.51 8.76 7.68
C GLU A 49 7.56 8.10 6.65
N ARG A 50 7.94 8.11 5.37
CA ARG A 50 7.12 7.63 4.26
C ARG A 50 7.82 6.50 3.50
N LEU A 51 7.02 5.64 2.91
CA LEU A 51 7.44 4.59 1.99
C LEU A 51 7.06 5.02 0.57
N VAL A 52 8.04 5.10 -0.31
CA VAL A 52 7.86 5.41 -1.72
C VAL A 52 8.22 4.20 -2.56
N LEU A 53 7.56 4.02 -3.70
CA LEU A 53 7.90 2.93 -4.61
C LEU A 53 9.35 3.06 -5.11
N THR A 54 10.04 1.94 -5.23
CA THR A 54 11.31 1.83 -5.95
C THR A 54 11.05 1.94 -7.46
N ARG A 55 12.10 1.96 -8.29
CA ARG A 55 11.92 1.86 -9.75
C ARG A 55 11.22 0.55 -10.14
N ALA A 56 11.62 -0.56 -9.55
CA ALA A 56 10.99 -1.86 -9.74
C ALA A 56 9.54 -1.85 -9.24
N GLY A 57 9.31 -1.30 -8.04
CA GLY A 57 7.96 -1.11 -7.49
C GLY A 57 7.05 -0.26 -8.37
N ARG A 58 7.55 0.77 -9.06
CA ARG A 58 6.75 1.57 -10.02
C ARG A 58 6.37 0.81 -11.28
N LEU A 59 7.25 -0.05 -11.79
CA LEU A 59 6.96 -0.91 -12.94
C LEU A 59 5.92 -1.97 -12.57
N LEU A 60 6.06 -2.53 -11.36
CA LEU A 60 5.09 -3.44 -10.78
C LEU A 60 3.86 -2.74 -10.22
N ALA A 61 3.80 -1.42 -10.04
CA ALA A 61 2.66 -0.77 -9.41
C ALA A 61 1.35 -0.89 -10.21
N ASN A 62 1.46 -1.11 -11.52
CA ASN A 62 0.32 -1.55 -12.32
C ASN A 62 -0.19 -2.95 -11.90
N GLU A 63 0.70 -3.83 -11.41
CA GLU A 63 0.43 -5.17 -10.87
C GLU A 63 0.32 -5.23 -9.32
N VAL A 64 0.82 -4.26 -8.54
CA VAL A 64 0.77 -4.27 -7.04
C VAL A 64 -0.66 -4.20 -6.54
N SER A 65 -1.59 -3.64 -7.34
CA SER A 65 -3.04 -3.74 -7.12
C SER A 65 -3.50 -5.20 -6.89
N LEU A 66 -2.79 -6.19 -7.44
CA LEU A 66 -3.08 -7.62 -7.30
C LEU A 66 -2.42 -8.29 -6.07
N ARG A 67 -1.39 -7.66 -5.48
CA ARG A 67 -0.60 -8.23 -4.37
C ARG A 67 -1.02 -7.76 -2.98
N LEU A 68 -1.68 -6.61 -2.86
CA LEU A 68 -2.35 -6.22 -1.61
C LEU A 68 -3.63 -7.06 -1.43
N ARG A 69 -3.48 -8.26 -0.86
CA ARG A 69 -4.64 -9.07 -0.42
C ARG A 69 -5.05 -8.65 0.98
N ALA A 70 -6.35 -8.42 1.12
CA ALA A 70 -7.04 -7.98 2.32
C ALA A 70 -6.90 -8.96 3.50
#